data_AF-A0AAX2QHQ8-F1
#
_entry.id   AF-A0AAX2QHQ8-F1
#
_cell.length_a   1.000
_cell.length_b   1.000
_cell.length_c   1.000
_cell.angle_alpha   90.00
_cell.angle_beta   90.00
_cell.angle_gamma   90.00
#
_symmetry.space_group_name_H-M   'P 1'
#
loop_
_entity.id
_entity.type
_entity.pdbx_description
1 polymer ?
#
loop_
_entity_poly.entity_id
_entity_poly.type
_entity_poly.pdbx_seq_one_letter_code
_entity_poly.pdbx_strand_id
1 'polypeptide(L)'
;MNIYYGTMTSKGQTTIPAEVRELLNLKSGDRIRYINRDGEIIMKAKNKRAIDLAGKFHDPNRPAITLTQMDEAIGEAIADHVISAR
;
A
#
# COMPACT_ATOMS: atom_id res chain seq x y z
N MET A 1 -7.54 19.58 12.60
CA MET A 1 -8.12 19.03 11.37
C MET A 1 -7.88 20.04 10.27
N ASN A 2 -7.14 19.69 9.22
CA ASN A 2 -6.91 20.61 8.09
C ASN A 2 -7.88 20.23 6.97
N ILE A 3 -8.54 21.23 6.40
CA ILE A 3 -9.51 21.05 5.31
C ILE A 3 -8.99 21.78 4.08
N TYR A 4 -9.01 21.09 2.94
CA TYR A 4 -8.57 21.62 1.65
C TYR A 4 -9.73 21.55 0.67
N TYR A 5 -9.95 22.61 -0.10
CA TYR A 5 -11.06 22.71 -1.04
C TYR A 5 -10.57 22.56 -2.48
N GLY A 6 -11.37 21.90 -3.31
CA GLY A 6 -11.19 21.83 -4.76
C GLY A 6 -12.53 21.96 -5.46
N THR A 7 -12.52 22.47 -6.69
CA THR A 7 -13.73 22.61 -7.49
C THR A 7 -13.77 21.51 -8.55
N MET A 8 -14.92 20.86 -8.69
CA MET A 8 -15.15 19.93 -9.78
C MET A 8 -15.50 20.70 -11.06
N THR A 9 -14.84 20.37 -12.15
CA THR A 9 -15.18 20.92 -13.47
C THR A 9 -16.46 20.26 -14.00
N SER A 10 -17.07 20.84 -15.03
CA SER A 10 -18.22 20.24 -15.73
C SER A 10 -17.93 18.85 -16.32
N LYS A 11 -16.64 18.50 -16.51
CA LYS A 11 -16.19 17.20 -17.01
C LYS A 11 -15.94 16.18 -15.89
N GLY A 12 -16.27 16.51 -14.64
CA GLY A 12 -16.08 15.62 -13.49
C GLY A 12 -14.64 15.52 -13.00
N GLN A 13 -13.76 16.45 -13.39
CA GLN A 13 -12.38 16.48 -12.95
C GLN A 13 -12.23 17.40 -11.73
N THR A 14 -11.38 17.04 -10.78
CA THR A 14 -10.97 17.93 -9.69
C THR A 14 -9.46 18.12 -9.71
N THR A 15 -9.01 19.28 -9.26
CA THR A 15 -7.60 19.54 -9.00
C THR A 15 -7.24 19.12 -7.58
N ILE A 16 -6.00 18.68 -7.39
CA ILE A 16 -5.48 18.38 -6.05
C ILE A 16 -4.72 19.63 -5.57
N PRO A 17 -5.15 20.28 -4.48
CA PRO A 17 -4.49 21.46 -3.92
C PRO A 17 -2.99 21.22 -3.69
N ALA A 18 -2.18 22.28 -3.78
CA ALA A 18 -0.72 22.17 -3.71
C ALA A 18 -0.28 21.50 -2.40
N GLU A 19 -0.88 21.90 -1.30
CA GLU A 19 -0.65 21.40 0.05
C GLU A 19 -0.97 19.90 0.15
N VAL A 20 -2.06 19.44 -0.48
CA VAL A 20 -2.42 18.02 -0.51
C VAL A 20 -1.44 17.22 -1.36
N ARG A 21 -0.97 17.77 -2.48
CA ARG A 21 0.07 17.13 -3.32
C ARG A 21 1.36 16.95 -2.55
N GLU A 22 1.79 17.96 -1.79
CA GLU A 22 2.99 17.92 -0.95
C GLU A 22 2.86 16.87 0.17
N LEU A 23 1.75 16.88 0.91
CA LEU A 23 1.49 15.91 1.98
C LEU A 23 1.53 14.46 1.50
N LEU A 24 1.01 14.21 0.28
CA LEU A 24 0.98 12.87 -0.32
C LEU A 24 2.23 12.56 -1.17
N ASN A 25 3.16 13.51 -1.30
CA ASN A 25 4.30 13.47 -2.21
C ASN A 25 3.91 13.08 -3.65
N LEU A 26 2.79 13.60 -4.13
CA LEU A 26 2.25 13.33 -5.47
C LEU A 26 3.03 14.09 -6.54
N LYS A 27 3.40 13.37 -7.59
CA LYS A 27 4.04 13.89 -8.80
C LYS A 27 3.16 13.65 -10.02
N SER A 28 3.45 14.37 -11.10
CA SER A 28 2.77 14.11 -12.38
C SER A 28 3.00 12.66 -12.82
N GLY A 29 1.94 11.99 -13.24
CA GLY A 29 1.97 10.57 -13.62
C GLY A 29 1.77 9.58 -12.46
N ASP A 30 1.77 10.04 -11.20
CA ASP A 30 1.43 9.17 -10.07
C ASP A 30 -0.02 8.70 -10.17
N ARG A 31 -0.23 7.42 -9.88
CA ARG A 31 -1.58 6.86 -9.81
C ARG A 31 -2.19 7.18 -8.46
N ILE A 32 -3.50 7.43 -8.46
CA ILE A 32 -4.29 7.65 -7.26
C ILE A 32 -5.27 6.51 -7.11
N ARG A 33 -5.41 6.01 -5.89
CA ARG A 33 -6.42 5.00 -5.53
C ARG A 33 -7.50 5.68 -4.69
N TYR A 34 -8.75 5.48 -5.08
CA TYR A 34 -9.93 5.82 -4.30
C TYR A 34 -10.42 4.55 -3.61
N ILE A 35 -10.66 4.63 -2.31
CA ILE A 35 -11.17 3.52 -1.50
C ILE A 35 -12.47 4.01 -0.87
N ASN A 36 -13.56 3.30 -1.12
CA ASN A 36 -14.81 3.51 -0.40
C ASN A 36 -14.74 2.76 0.94
N ARG A 37 -14.95 3.47 2.03
CA ARG A 37 -15.05 2.91 3.38
C ARG A 37 -16.21 3.59 4.08
N ASP A 38 -17.32 2.87 4.25
CA ASP A 38 -18.47 3.29 5.06
C ASP A 38 -19.03 4.68 4.67
N GLY A 39 -19.06 4.99 3.37
CA GLY A 39 -19.55 6.27 2.85
C GLY A 39 -18.48 7.36 2.76
N GLU A 40 -17.27 7.10 3.25
CA GLU A 40 -16.10 7.96 3.05
C GLU A 40 -15.27 7.50 1.86
N ILE A 41 -14.83 8.46 1.04
CA ILE A 41 -13.86 8.20 -0.02
C ILE A 41 -12.46 8.59 0.48
N ILE A 42 -11.62 7.58 0.67
CA ILE A 42 -10.22 7.76 1.03
C ILE A 42 -9.39 7.79 -0.25
N MET A 43 -8.66 8.88 -0.44
CA MET A 43 -7.67 9.01 -1.52
C MET A 43 -6.30 8.55 -1.03
N LYS A 44 -5.60 7.72 -1.81
CA LYS A 44 -4.22 7.30 -1.55
C LYS A 44 -3.33 7.47 -2.77
N ALA A 45 -2.14 8.02 -2.58
CA ALA A 45 -1.10 8.05 -3.61
C ALA A 45 -0.49 6.64 -3.80
N LYS A 46 -0.37 6.19 -5.05
CA LYS A 46 0.33 4.95 -5.43
C LYS A 46 1.67 5.32 -6.08
N ASN A 47 2.54 5.95 -5.30
CA ASN A 47 3.83 6.50 -5.73
C ASN A 47 5.04 5.83 -5.05
N LYS A 48 4.83 4.75 -4.28
CA LYS A 48 5.89 3.94 -3.68
C LYS A 48 6.39 2.89 -4.66
N ARG A 49 7.69 2.66 -4.66
CA ARG A 49 8.39 1.68 -5.49
C ARG A 49 8.74 0.44 -4.66
N ALA A 50 8.87 -0.71 -5.31
CA ALA A 50 9.28 -1.95 -4.65
C ALA A 50 10.64 -1.81 -3.92
N ILE A 51 11.57 -1.04 -4.48
CA ILE A 51 12.86 -0.76 -3.84
C ILE A 51 12.74 -0.01 -2.52
N ASP A 52 11.65 0.74 -2.30
CA ASP A 52 11.39 1.44 -1.02
C ASP A 52 11.08 0.46 0.13
N LEU A 53 10.93 -0.84 -0.17
CA LEU A 53 10.77 -1.92 0.80
C LEU A 53 12.10 -2.61 1.16
N ALA A 54 13.15 -2.40 0.37
CA ALA A 54 14.44 -3.04 0.63
C ALA A 54 14.95 -2.68 2.03
N GLY A 55 15.32 -3.71 2.80
CA GLY A 55 15.82 -3.56 4.16
C GLY A 55 14.78 -3.26 5.24
N LYS A 56 13.52 -2.90 4.90
CA LYS A 56 12.50 -2.57 5.91
C LYS A 56 12.08 -3.74 6.81
N PHE A 57 12.24 -4.96 6.31
CA PHE A 57 11.93 -6.20 7.05
C PHE A 57 13.19 -6.93 7.52
N HIS A 58 14.36 -6.28 7.48
CA HIS A 58 15.58 -6.88 7.98
C HIS A 58 15.56 -6.89 9.51
N ASP A 59 15.79 -8.06 10.08
CA ASP A 59 16.03 -8.26 11.52
C ASP A 59 17.45 -8.79 11.68
N PRO A 60 18.37 -8.03 12.33
CA PRO A 60 19.76 -8.44 12.50
C PRO A 60 19.91 -9.66 13.41
N ASN A 61 18.92 -9.96 14.27
CA ASN A 61 18.96 -11.10 15.18
C ASN A 61 18.31 -12.36 14.58
N ARG A 62 17.69 -12.25 13.40
CA ARG A 62 17.05 -13.38 12.75
C ARG A 62 18.09 -14.22 12.02
N PRO A 63 18.27 -15.51 12.37
CA PRO A 63 19.19 -16.37 11.65
C PRO A 63 18.73 -16.55 10.20
N ALA A 64 19.69 -16.60 9.28
CA ALA A 64 19.40 -16.96 7.90
C ALA A 64 18.96 -18.43 7.84
N ILE A 65 17.91 -18.70 7.07
CA ILE A 65 17.44 -20.06 6.79
C ILE A 65 17.87 -20.49 5.40
N THR A 66 18.02 -21.79 5.20
CA THR A 66 18.28 -22.37 3.88
C THR A 66 17.01 -22.35 3.02
N LEU A 67 17.17 -22.53 1.70
CA LEU A 67 16.03 -22.68 0.79
C LEU A 67 15.15 -23.88 1.18
N THR A 68 15.77 -25.01 1.58
CA THR A 68 15.04 -26.20 2.05
C THR A 68 14.16 -25.90 3.26
N GLN A 69 14.69 -25.19 4.27
CA GLN A 69 13.91 -24.78 5.44
C GLN A 69 12.77 -23.82 5.07
N MET A 70 12.97 -22.99 4.05
CA MET A 70 11.92 -22.10 3.54
C MET A 70 10.81 -22.89 2.85
N ASP A 71 11.15 -23.85 2.00
CA ASP A 71 10.19 -24.71 1.30
C ASP A 71 9.38 -25.56 2.29
N GLU A 72 10.04 -26.12 3.31
CA GLU A 72 9.39 -26.86 4.40
C GLU A 72 8.36 -25.98 5.15
N ALA A 73 8.77 -24.78 5.58
CA ALA A 73 7.90 -23.86 6.30
C ALA A 73 6.70 -23.39 5.46
N ILE A 74 6.89 -23.18 4.16
CA ILE A 74 5.79 -22.86 3.23
C ILE A 74 4.83 -24.06 3.12
N GLY A 75 5.36 -25.28 3.00
CA GLY A 75 4.58 -26.51 2.93
C GLY A 75 3.71 -26.73 4.17
N GLU A 76 4.28 -26.59 5.36
CA GLU A 76 3.56 -26.68 6.64
C GLU A 76 2.42 -25.65 6.72
N ALA A 77 2.70 -24.38 6.42
CA ALA A 77 1.69 -23.32 6.45
C ALA A 77 0.53 -23.56 5.48
N ILE A 78 0.81 -24.13 4.29
CA ILE A 78 -0.23 -24.50 3.32
C ILE A 78 -1.07 -25.67 3.87
N ALA A 79 -0.43 -26.70 4.44
CA ALA A 79 -1.14 -27.84 5.02
C ALA A 79 -2.09 -27.40 6.14
N ASP A 80 -1.60 -26.57 7.08
CA ASP A 80 -2.40 -26.01 8.17
C ASP A 80 -3.58 -25.21 7.65
N HIS A 81 -3.37 -24.35 6.65
CA HIS A 81 -4.43 -23.53 6.07
C HIS A 81 -5.53 -24.41 5.45
N VAL A 82 -5.16 -25.43 4.67
CA VAL A 82 -6.12 -26.35 4.04
C VAL A 82 -6.86 -27.21 5.07
N ILE A 83 -6.20 -27.65 6.14
CA ILE A 83 -6.83 -28.42 7.22
C ILE A 83 -7.81 -27.53 8.02
N SER A 84 -7.41 -26.29 8.33
CA SER A 84 -8.25 -25.33 9.08
C SER A 84 -9.47 -24.81 8.32
N ALA A 85 -9.47 -24.92 6.99
CA ALA A 85 -10.56 -24.50 6.11
C ALA A 85 -11.59 -25.60 5.82
N ARG A 86 -11.40 -26.80 6.40
CA ARG A 86 -12.40 -27.88 6.45
C ARG A 86 -13.16 -27.85 7.77
#